data_AF-A0A9D6JJD0-F1
#
_entry.id   AF-A0A9D6JJD0-F1
#
_cell.length_a   1.000
_cell.length_b   1.000
_cell.length_c   1.000
_cell.angle_alpha   90.00
_cell.angle_beta   90.00
_cell.angle_gamma   90.00
#
_symmetry.space_group_name_H-M   'P 1'
#
loop_
_entity.id
_entity.type
_entity.pdbx_description
1 polymer ?
#
loop_
_entity_poly.entity_id
_entity_poly.type
_entity_poly.pdbx_seq_one_letter_code
_entity_poly.pdbx_strand_id
1 'polypeptide(L)'
;MNNAQSCKCMMSFLWTNALVVGALVFLLFSFIDPAEIARNLMLDVNEGTFRIKVYALSFFFLWLMFNASTFLNCYFSRLKSGTRQQDQ
;
A
#
# COMPACT_ATOMS: atom_id res chain seq x y z
N MET A 1 8.76 26.76 -6.74
CA MET A 1 9.43 26.00 -5.65
C MET A 1 9.94 24.69 -6.25
N ASN A 2 11.25 24.46 -6.23
CA ASN A 2 12.00 23.50 -7.05
C ASN A 2 11.42 22.08 -7.11
N ASN A 3 11.12 21.61 -8.33
CA ASN A 3 10.64 20.25 -8.63
C ASN A 3 11.52 19.14 -8.02
N ALA A 4 12.83 19.41 -7.86
CA ALA A 4 13.78 18.49 -7.25
C ALA A 4 13.54 18.26 -5.74
N GLN A 5 13.06 19.27 -5.00
CA GLN A 5 12.78 19.14 -3.57
C GLN A 5 11.50 18.33 -3.33
N SER A 6 10.47 18.57 -4.16
CA SER A 6 9.23 17.79 -4.14
C SER A 6 9.47 16.32 -4.46
N CYS A 7 10.34 16.02 -5.44
CA CYS A 7 10.65 14.65 -5.84
C CYS A 7 11.35 13.84 -4.72
N LYS A 8 12.30 14.47 -4.00
CA LYS A 8 12.96 13.84 -2.85
C LYS A 8 11.98 13.55 -1.69
N CYS A 9 11.08 14.49 -1.42
CA CYS A 9 10.08 14.33 -0.37
C CYS A 9 9.10 13.20 -0.70
N MET A 10 8.67 13.13 -1.97
CA MET A 10 7.78 12.10 -2.48
C MET A 10 8.43 10.70 -2.44
N MET A 11 9.71 10.61 -2.83
CA MET A 11 10.45 9.34 -2.76
C MET A 11 10.65 8.86 -1.32
N SER A 12 10.95 9.78 -0.40
CA SER A 12 11.03 9.47 1.03
C SER A 12 9.69 8.94 1.57
N PHE A 13 8.59 9.58 1.19
CA PHE A 13 7.25 9.15 1.59
C PHE A 13 6.90 7.75 1.04
N LEU A 14 7.15 7.51 -0.25
CA LEU A 14 6.89 6.21 -0.90
C LEU A 14 7.66 5.07 -0.22
N TRP A 15 8.92 5.31 0.12
CA TRP A 15 9.77 4.32 0.78
C TRP A 15 9.34 4.03 2.21
N THR A 16 9.06 5.07 3.01
CA THR A 16 8.57 4.89 4.38
C THR A 16 7.21 4.16 4.38
N ASN A 17 6.32 4.51 3.45
CA ASN A 17 5.04 3.82 3.29
C ASN A 17 5.23 2.34 2.91
N ALA A 18 6.19 2.04 2.02
CA ALA A 18 6.53 0.66 1.66
C ALA A 18 6.98 -0.16 2.88
N LEU A 19 7.81 0.42 3.77
CA LEU A 19 8.24 -0.25 5.01
C LEU A 19 7.08 -0.52 5.97
N VAL A 20 6.17 0.45 6.14
CA VAL A 20 4.99 0.29 7.01
C VAL A 20 4.09 -0.83 6.50
N VAL A 21 3.79 -0.84 5.20
CA VAL A 21 2.99 -1.90 4.57
C VAL A 21 3.71 -3.24 4.64
N GLY A 22 5.03 -3.27 4.45
CA GLY A 22 5.84 -4.48 4.60
C GLY A 22 5.75 -5.06 6.00
N ALA A 23 5.84 -4.23 7.03
CA ALA A 23 5.66 -4.66 8.42
C ALA A 23 4.25 -5.18 8.69
N LEU A 24 3.22 -4.52 8.15
CA LEU A 24 1.82 -4.94 8.31
C LEU A 24 1.57 -6.30 7.66
N VAL A 25 2.06 -6.48 6.44
CA VAL A 25 1.98 -7.73 5.68
C VAL A 25 2.73 -8.85 6.39
N PHE A 26 3.93 -8.56 6.90
CA PHE A 26 4.72 -9.50 7.69
C PHE A 26 3.97 -9.95 8.95
N LEU A 27 3.36 -9.01 9.69
CA LEU A 27 2.55 -9.34 10.86
C LEU A 27 1.32 -10.17 10.49
N LEU A 28 0.56 -9.79 9.46
CA LEU A 28 -0.62 -10.53 9.00
C LEU A 28 -0.28 -11.98 8.65
N PHE A 29 0.75 -12.18 7.84
CA PHE A 29 1.16 -13.52 7.42
C PHE A 29 1.94 -14.30 8.48
N SER A 30 2.39 -13.64 9.55
CA SER A 30 2.89 -14.35 10.73
C SER A 30 1.77 -15.08 11.49
N PHE A 31 0.52 -14.65 11.37
CA PHE A 31 -0.63 -15.32 11.98
C PHE A 31 -1.43 -16.18 10.99
N ILE A 32 -1.36 -15.86 9.70
CA ILE A 32 -2.16 -16.50 8.65
C ILE A 32 -1.20 -17.05 7.58
N ASP A 33 -0.96 -18.38 7.55
CA ASP A 33 -0.15 -18.99 6.47
C ASP A 33 -1.03 -19.21 5.22
N PRO A 34 -0.75 -18.55 4.09
CA PRO A 34 -1.52 -18.74 2.86
C PRO A 34 -1.44 -20.16 2.31
N ALA A 35 -0.42 -20.95 2.63
CA ALA A 35 -0.37 -22.35 2.21
C ALA A 35 -1.34 -23.23 2.98
N GLU A 36 -1.57 -22.94 4.26
CA GLU A 36 -2.58 -23.64 5.06
C GLU A 36 -3.98 -23.36 4.48
N ILE A 37 -4.23 -22.12 4.06
CA ILE A 37 -5.48 -21.74 3.38
C ILE A 37 -5.62 -22.48 2.03
N ALA A 38 -4.55 -22.54 1.23
CA ALA A 38 -4.57 -23.21 -0.07
C ALA A 38 -4.87 -24.71 0.06
N ARG A 39 -4.29 -25.37 1.07
CA ARG A 39 -4.59 -26.76 1.42
C ARG A 39 -6.03 -26.94 1.85
N ASN A 40 -6.56 -26.06 2.70
CA ASN A 40 -7.95 -26.13 3.14
C ASN A 40 -8.96 -25.92 2.01
N LEU A 41 -8.61 -25.18 0.96
CA LEU A 41 -9.43 -25.03 -0.24
C LEU A 41 -9.22 -26.15 -1.28
N MET A 42 -8.40 -27.17 -1.01
CA MET A 42 -8.08 -28.25 -1.95
C MET A 42 -7.58 -27.74 -3.32
N LEU A 43 -6.84 -26.63 -3.36
CA LEU A 43 -6.25 -26.15 -4.61
C LEU A 43 -5.02 -26.99 -4.96
N ASP A 44 -5.02 -27.58 -6.16
CA ASP A 44 -3.84 -28.23 -6.76
C ASP A 44 -2.85 -27.16 -7.25
N VAL A 45 -2.13 -26.56 -6.30
CA VAL A 45 -1.13 -25.53 -6.58
C VAL A 45 0.20 -25.87 -5.92
N ASN A 46 1.28 -25.53 -6.61
CA ASN A 46 2.63 -25.64 -6.04
C ASN A 46 2.74 -24.69 -4.83
N GLU A 47 2.83 -25.27 -3.63
CA GLU A 47 2.81 -24.57 -2.35
C GLU A 47 3.83 -23.43 -2.28
N GLY A 48 5.05 -23.64 -2.80
CA GLY A 48 6.11 -22.63 -2.78
C GLY A 48 5.78 -21.41 -3.66
N THR A 49 5.34 -21.66 -4.88
CA THR A 49 4.97 -20.60 -5.83
C THR A 49 3.73 -19.84 -5.37
N PHE A 50 2.76 -20.52 -4.76
CA PHE A 50 1.55 -19.89 -4.25
C PHE A 50 1.85 -18.95 -3.07
N ARG A 51 2.67 -19.39 -2.09
CA ARG A 51 3.11 -18.54 -0.96
C ARG A 51 3.73 -17.22 -1.44
N ILE A 52 4.72 -17.30 -2.35
CA ILE A 52 5.38 -16.11 -2.90
C ILE A 52 4.38 -15.19 -3.61
N LYS A 53 3.47 -15.75 -4.41
CA LYS A 53 2.49 -14.98 -5.17
C LYS A 53 1.56 -14.21 -4.25
N VAL A 54 1.03 -14.85 -3.21
CA VAL A 54 0.11 -14.22 -2.26
C VAL A 54 0.83 -13.12 -1.48
N TYR A 55 2.03 -13.38 -0.97
CA TYR A 55 2.81 -12.37 -0.25
C TYR A 55 3.13 -11.14 -1.11
N ALA A 56 3.61 -11.35 -2.33
CA ALA A 56 3.92 -10.28 -3.25
C ALA A 56 2.66 -9.48 -3.63
N LEU A 57 1.58 -10.17 -4.01
CA LEU A 57 0.33 -9.54 -4.43
C LEU A 57 -0.25 -8.70 -3.29
N SER A 58 -0.36 -9.26 -2.08
CA SER A 58 -0.87 -8.54 -0.92
C SER A 58 -0.02 -7.32 -0.57
N PHE A 59 1.31 -7.42 -0.65
CA PHE A 59 2.20 -6.29 -0.45
C PHE A 59 1.96 -5.17 -1.48
N PHE A 60 2.00 -5.49 -2.77
CA PHE A 60 1.79 -4.50 -3.82
C PHE A 60 0.40 -3.88 -3.75
N PHE A 61 -0.62 -4.69 -3.50
CA PHE A 61 -2.00 -4.23 -3.40
C PHE A 61 -2.19 -3.25 -2.24
N LEU A 62 -1.74 -3.61 -1.05
CA LEU A 62 -1.85 -2.75 0.13
C LEU A 62 -0.99 -1.49 -0.02
N TRP A 63 0.21 -1.62 -0.58
CA TRP A 63 1.09 -0.47 -0.82
C TRP A 63 0.44 0.53 -1.77
N LEU A 64 -0.14 0.05 -2.87
CA LEU A 64 -0.83 0.91 -3.83
C LEU A 64 -2.10 1.53 -3.23
N MET A 65 -2.87 0.77 -2.44
CA MET A 65 -4.09 1.25 -1.79
C MET A 65 -3.80 2.36 -0.75
N PHE A 66 -2.74 2.22 0.05
CA PHE A 66 -2.29 3.26 0.99
C PHE A 66 -1.81 4.53 0.26
N ASN A 67 -1.08 4.36 -0.84
CA ASN A 67 -0.66 5.49 -1.67
C ASN A 67 -1.86 6.20 -2.30
N ALA A 68 -2.81 5.45 -2.86
CA ALA A 68 -4.03 6.00 -3.43
C ALA A 68 -4.87 6.75 -2.39
N SER A 69 -4.99 6.19 -1.18
CA SER A 69 -5.71 6.82 -0.06
C SER A 69 -5.07 8.15 0.34
N THR A 70 -3.74 8.19 0.43
CA THR A 70 -3.01 9.43 0.72
C THR A 70 -3.18 10.46 -0.41
N PHE A 71 -3.11 10.02 -1.67
CA PHE A 71 -3.30 10.89 -2.83
C PHE A 71 -4.70 11.50 -2.86
N LEU A 72 -5.74 10.68 -2.66
CA LEU A 72 -7.13 11.13 -2.58
C LEU A 72 -7.34 12.09 -1.40
N ASN A 73 -6.79 11.79 -0.23
CA ASN A 73 -6.91 12.66 0.95
C ASN A 73 -6.26 14.03 0.69
N CYS A 74 -5.06 14.06 0.09
CA CYS A 74 -4.40 15.29 -0.33
C CYS A 74 -5.23 16.05 -1.38
N TYR A 75 -5.82 15.35 -2.36
CA TYR A 75 -6.65 15.95 -3.40
C TYR A 75 -7.93 16.59 -2.83
N PHE A 76 -8.66 15.87 -1.97
CA PHE A 76 -9.84 16.40 -1.29
C PHE A 76 -9.51 17.56 -0.34
N SER A 77 -8.38 17.49 0.37
CA SER A 77 -7.94 18.59 1.21
C SER A 77 -7.63 19.85 0.39
N ARG A 78 -7.09 19.70 -0.83
CA ARG A 78 -6.82 20.81 -1.76
C ARG A 78 -8.11 21.43 -2.29
N LEU A 79 -9.08 20.61 -2.70
CA LEU A 79 -10.42 21.07 -3.09
C LEU A 79 -11.07 21.90 -1.97
N LYS A 80 -11.08 21.38 -0.74
CA LYS A 80 -11.66 22.06 0.44
C LYS A 80 -10.94 23.38 0.77
N SER A 81 -9.62 23.47 0.56
CA SER A 81 -8.89 24.73 0.76
C SER A 81 -9.16 25.75 -0.35
N GLY A 82 -9.38 25.31 -1.59
CA GLY A 82 -9.72 26.20 -2.70
C GLY A 82 -11.13 26.79 -2.57
N THR A 83 -12.11 25.98 -2.12
CA THR A 83 -13.48 26.46 -1.88
C THR A 83 -13.54 27.53 -0.79
N ARG A 84 -12.72 27.43 0.27
CA ARG A 84 -12.65 28.45 1.33
C ARG A 84 -12.05 29.80 0.91
N GLN A 85 -11.37 29.88 -0.23
CA GLN A 85 -10.84 31.15 -0.75
C GLN A 85 -11.84 31.90 -1.64
N GLN A 86 -12.99 31.32 -1.99
CA GLN A 86 -14.05 32.03 -2.74
C GLN A 86 -15.09 32.73 -1.83
N ASP A 87 -15.16 32.37 -0.55
CA ASP A 87 -16.09 32.96 0.43
C ASP A 87 -15.47 34.13 1.23
N GLN A 88 -14.26 34.58 0.89
CA GLN A 88 -13.55 35.68 1.56
C GLN A 88 -13.13 36.75 0.55
#